data_AF-A0A420VQI2-F1
#
_entry.id   AF-A0A420VQI2-F1
#
_cell.length_a   1.000
_cell.length_b   1.000
_cell.length_c   1.000
_cell.angle_alpha   90.00
_cell.angle_beta   90.00
_cell.angle_gamma   90.00
#
_symmetry.space_group_name_H-M   'P 1'
#
loop_
_entity.id
_entity.type
_entity.pdbx_description
1 polymer ?
#
loop_
_entity_poly.entity_id
_entity_poly.type
_entity_poly.pdbx_seq_one_letter_code
_entity_poly.pdbx_strand_id
1 'polypeptide(L)'
;MEQYDIKWLTDMFESGGTVKFLFFWGHTNKQNQEVGKFVFSQWHESPFIVDNITYKTAEHWMMAQKALLFEDKKSFEKIINCNKPGEAKELGRKVIGYDDQIWNEQKFEIVKNGNIHKFNQHPGLAEYLLKTENRILVEASPVDTIWGIGLSQDDFDIENIYCWRGQNLLGFALMEVRDFLRQFGQFHTLQNAKQPPWSKFPDKDNMDMFWRMGVGEEYLIEFGGYYDYLSEREQRIYQLSHPQPYTWRNFYK
;
A
#
# COMPACT_ATOMS: atom_id res chain seq x y z
N MET A 1 3.97 -9.28 -9.16
CA MET A 1 2.73 -9.60 -9.90
C MET A 1 1.63 -9.49 -8.90
N GLU A 2 0.63 -8.68 -9.22
CA GLU A 2 -0.58 -8.51 -8.41
C GLU A 2 -1.33 -9.86 -8.42
N GLN A 3 -1.80 -10.31 -7.26
CA GLN A 3 -2.52 -11.58 -7.14
C GLN A 3 -3.97 -11.45 -7.60
N TYR A 4 -4.53 -10.24 -7.51
CA TYR A 4 -5.92 -9.94 -7.79
C TYR A 4 -6.03 -8.79 -8.78
N ASP A 5 -6.73 -9.03 -9.89
CA ASP A 5 -7.07 -8.02 -10.88
C ASP A 5 -8.47 -8.29 -11.48
N ILE A 6 -8.93 -7.42 -12.37
CA ILE A 6 -10.22 -7.59 -13.06
C ILE A 6 -10.25 -8.86 -13.90
N LYS A 7 -9.11 -9.25 -14.51
CA LYS A 7 -9.03 -10.44 -15.33
C LYS A 7 -9.27 -11.70 -14.49
N TRP A 8 -8.56 -11.83 -13.38
CA TRP A 8 -8.74 -12.89 -12.39
C TRP A 8 -10.18 -12.97 -11.89
N LEU A 9 -10.80 -11.82 -11.59
CA LEU A 9 -12.19 -11.79 -11.14
C LEU A 9 -13.15 -12.24 -12.25
N THR A 10 -12.87 -11.86 -13.50
CA THR A 10 -13.64 -12.27 -14.68
C THR A 10 -13.53 -13.78 -14.91
N ASP A 11 -12.31 -14.32 -14.90
CA ASP A 11 -12.06 -15.76 -15.04
C ASP A 11 -12.78 -16.56 -13.94
N MET A 12 -12.76 -16.05 -12.69
CA MET A 12 -13.49 -16.66 -11.57
C MET A 12 -15.00 -16.64 -11.79
N PHE A 13 -15.55 -15.52 -12.24
CA PHE A 13 -16.97 -15.34 -12.49
C PHE A 13 -17.45 -16.26 -13.64
N GLU A 14 -16.69 -16.33 -14.72
CA GLU A 14 -16.98 -17.18 -15.88
C GLU A 14 -16.88 -18.68 -15.58
N SER A 15 -16.04 -19.07 -14.61
CA SER A 15 -15.94 -20.46 -14.16
C SER A 15 -17.17 -20.96 -13.39
N GLY A 16 -18.17 -20.10 -13.14
CA GLY A 16 -19.39 -20.43 -12.40
C GLY A 16 -19.21 -20.45 -10.89
N GLY A 17 -18.11 -19.88 -10.38
CA GLY A 17 -17.85 -19.74 -8.95
C GLY A 17 -18.88 -18.83 -8.28
N THR A 18 -19.35 -19.18 -7.08
CA THR A 18 -20.18 -18.27 -6.28
C THR A 18 -19.31 -17.15 -5.71
N VAL A 19 -19.40 -15.96 -6.30
CA VAL A 19 -18.70 -14.77 -5.82
C VAL A 19 -19.56 -14.02 -4.80
N LYS A 20 -18.99 -13.70 -3.63
CA LYS A 20 -19.65 -12.84 -2.63
C LYS A 20 -18.92 -11.51 -2.56
N PHE A 21 -19.65 -10.42 -2.80
CA PHE A 21 -19.08 -9.08 -2.74
C PHE A 21 -19.29 -8.43 -1.37
N LEU A 22 -18.34 -7.57 -0.99
CA LEU A 22 -18.49 -6.59 0.06
C LEU A 22 -18.21 -5.22 -0.54
N PHE A 23 -19.29 -4.53 -0.92
CA PHE A 23 -19.22 -3.16 -1.41
C PHE A 23 -19.03 -2.18 -0.25
N PHE A 24 -18.08 -1.27 -0.39
CA PHE A 24 -17.82 -0.17 0.53
C PHE A 24 -17.60 1.13 -0.25
N TRP A 25 -18.05 2.25 0.33
CA TRP A 25 -17.76 3.59 -0.16
C TRP A 25 -17.98 4.61 0.97
N GLY A 26 -17.13 5.63 1.01
CA GLY A 26 -17.13 6.63 2.09
C GLY A 26 -16.36 6.21 3.35
N HIS A 27 -16.02 7.21 4.16
CA HIS A 27 -15.12 7.08 5.32
C HIS A 27 -15.79 7.44 6.66
N THR A 28 -17.05 7.87 6.63
CA THR A 28 -17.77 8.32 7.82
C THR A 28 -18.61 7.20 8.43
N ASN A 29 -18.53 7.06 9.75
CA ASN A 29 -19.38 6.16 10.52
C ASN A 29 -20.79 6.75 10.68
N LYS A 30 -21.72 6.40 9.78
CA LYS A 30 -23.10 6.91 9.82
C LYS A 30 -24.00 6.20 10.85
N GLN A 31 -23.57 5.05 11.37
CA GLN A 31 -24.39 4.16 12.19
C GLN A 31 -23.87 4.02 13.63
N ASN A 32 -22.93 4.88 14.05
CA ASN A 32 -22.28 4.83 15.36
C ASN A 32 -21.69 3.45 15.69
N GLN A 33 -21.24 2.71 14.67
CA GLN A 33 -20.60 1.40 14.81
C GLN A 33 -19.16 1.57 15.27
N GLU A 34 -18.68 0.73 16.18
CA GLU A 34 -17.28 0.79 16.60
C GLU A 34 -16.32 0.54 15.42
N VAL A 35 -16.64 -0.46 14.59
CA VAL A 35 -15.89 -0.80 13.37
C VAL A 35 -16.89 -1.18 12.27
N GLY A 36 -16.66 -0.70 11.05
CA GLY A 36 -17.54 -0.95 9.91
C GLY A 36 -16.84 -0.74 8.58
N LYS A 37 -17.58 -0.83 7.47
CA LYS A 37 -17.02 -0.77 6.11
C LYS A 37 -16.22 0.50 5.81
N PHE A 38 -16.51 1.59 6.52
CA PHE A 38 -15.81 2.87 6.38
C PHE A 38 -14.30 2.77 6.62
N VAL A 39 -13.84 1.74 7.35
CA VAL A 39 -12.42 1.53 7.66
C VAL A 39 -11.59 1.11 6.45
N PHE A 40 -12.24 0.63 5.38
CA PHE A 40 -11.58 0.30 4.12
C PHE A 40 -11.20 1.54 3.31
N SER A 41 -11.83 2.69 3.56
CA SER A 41 -11.52 3.93 2.85
C SER A 41 -10.12 4.44 3.20
N GLN A 42 -9.40 4.94 2.19
CA GLN A 42 -8.12 5.65 2.35
C GLN A 42 -8.25 6.93 3.19
N TRP A 43 -9.47 7.47 3.29
CA TRP A 43 -9.78 8.72 3.99
C TRP A 43 -10.22 8.51 5.43
N HIS A 44 -10.38 7.25 5.88
CA HIS A 44 -10.67 6.96 7.27
C HIS A 44 -9.47 7.34 8.16
N GLU A 45 -9.76 8.05 9.25
CA GLU A 45 -8.76 8.55 10.19
C GLU A 45 -8.31 7.42 11.13
N SER A 46 -7.23 6.77 10.73
CA SER A 46 -6.59 5.68 11.45
C SER A 46 -5.08 5.90 11.37
N PRO A 47 -4.51 6.77 12.21
CA PRO A 47 -3.13 7.20 12.08
C PRO A 47 -2.16 6.06 12.34
N PHE A 48 -1.07 5.99 11.59
CA PHE A 48 -0.04 4.96 11.73
C PHE A 48 1.35 5.56 11.50
N ILE A 49 2.37 4.92 12.09
CA ILE A 49 3.75 5.42 12.08
C ILE A 49 4.62 4.49 11.25
N VAL A 50 5.39 5.06 10.32
CA VAL A 50 6.42 4.35 9.55
C VAL A 50 7.65 5.24 9.50
N ASP A 51 8.81 4.68 9.84
CA ASP A 51 10.09 5.41 9.83
C ASP A 51 10.06 6.70 10.68
N ASN A 52 9.41 6.63 11.84
CA ASN A 52 9.14 7.75 12.76
C ASN A 52 8.26 8.88 12.19
N ILE A 53 7.62 8.67 11.03
CA ILE A 53 6.71 9.62 10.41
C ILE A 53 5.28 9.16 10.65
N THR A 54 4.45 10.04 11.22
CA THR A 54 3.02 9.78 11.43
C THR A 54 2.22 10.15 10.19
N TYR A 55 1.50 9.17 9.64
CA TYR A 55 0.54 9.37 8.56
C TYR A 55 -0.86 9.37 9.15
N LYS A 56 -1.59 10.48 9.01
CA LYS A 56 -2.94 10.64 9.59
C LYS A 56 -3.97 9.70 8.95
N THR A 57 -3.83 9.45 7.66
CA THR A 57 -4.66 8.50 6.90
C THR A 57 -3.81 7.76 5.86
N ALA A 58 -4.35 6.70 5.27
CA ALA A 58 -3.67 5.99 4.19
C ALA A 58 -3.57 6.84 2.90
N GLU A 59 -4.46 7.83 2.70
CA GLU A 59 -4.30 8.86 1.66
C GLU A 59 -3.04 9.72 1.87
N HIS A 60 -2.74 10.13 3.11
CA HIS A 60 -1.51 10.87 3.40
C HIS A 60 -0.28 10.05 3.04
N TRP A 61 -0.29 8.76 3.40
CA TRP A 61 0.76 7.83 3.00
C TRP A 61 0.90 7.74 1.48
N MET A 62 -0.19 7.46 0.77
CA MET A 62 -0.17 7.30 -0.69
C MET A 62 0.42 8.54 -1.39
N MET A 63 -0.01 9.74 -1.00
CA MET A 63 0.46 10.98 -1.61
C MET A 63 1.90 11.32 -1.19
N ALA A 64 2.28 11.03 0.05
CA ALA A 64 3.64 11.25 0.52
C ALA A 64 4.64 10.31 -0.18
N GLN A 65 4.30 9.02 -0.30
CA GLN A 65 5.11 8.06 -1.04
C GLN A 65 5.18 8.41 -2.54
N LYS A 66 4.10 8.94 -3.12
CA LYS A 66 4.13 9.51 -4.47
C LYS A 66 5.14 10.66 -4.58
N ALA A 67 5.20 11.56 -3.59
CA ALA A 67 6.19 12.63 -3.60
C ALA A 67 7.63 12.11 -3.47
N LEU A 68 7.87 11.10 -2.62
CA LEU A 68 9.19 10.47 -2.49
C LEU A 68 9.62 9.73 -3.77
N LEU A 69 8.67 9.08 -4.46
CA LEU A 69 8.91 8.38 -5.73
C LEU A 69 9.49 9.30 -6.81
N PHE A 70 9.07 10.57 -6.82
CA PHE A 70 9.55 11.59 -7.76
C PHE A 70 10.52 12.59 -7.12
N GLU A 71 11.13 12.22 -6.00
CA GLU A 71 12.15 13.01 -5.27
C GLU A 71 11.69 14.42 -4.83
N ASP A 72 10.38 14.67 -4.80
CA ASP A 72 9.79 15.95 -4.40
C ASP A 72 9.63 16.04 -2.88
N LYS A 73 10.77 16.21 -2.20
CA LYS A 73 10.83 16.38 -0.73
C LYS A 73 9.98 17.56 -0.23
N LYS A 74 9.81 18.61 -1.04
CA LYS A 74 9.01 19.78 -0.65
C LYS A 74 7.52 19.44 -0.60
N SER A 75 7.01 18.70 -1.57
CA SER A 75 5.63 18.22 -1.54
C SER A 75 5.42 17.17 -0.46
N PHE A 76 6.39 16.27 -0.25
CA PHE A 76 6.37 15.31 0.86
C PHE A 76 6.13 16.00 2.21
N GLU A 77 6.96 17.00 2.56
CA GLU A 77 6.84 17.76 3.81
C GLU A 77 5.47 18.43 3.95
N LYS A 78 4.93 19.02 2.87
CA LYS A 78 3.59 19.62 2.93
C LYS A 78 2.50 18.57 3.17
N ILE A 79 2.62 17.40 2.54
CA ILE A 79 1.62 16.32 2.65
C ILE A 79 1.59 15.75 4.07
N ILE A 80 2.74 15.44 4.68
CA ILE A 80 2.76 14.86 6.03
C ILE A 80 2.25 15.86 7.09
N ASN A 81 2.47 17.17 6.87
CA ASN A 81 2.07 18.21 7.79
C ASN A 81 0.61 18.67 7.62
N CYS A 82 -0.04 18.40 6.47
CA CYS A 82 -1.43 18.77 6.26
C CYS A 82 -2.40 17.95 7.13
N ASN A 83 -3.60 18.46 7.39
CA ASN A 83 -4.52 17.82 8.36
C ASN A 83 -5.57 16.94 7.69
N LYS A 84 -6.06 17.32 6.51
CA LYS A 84 -7.21 16.68 5.87
C LYS A 84 -6.77 15.78 4.71
N PRO A 85 -7.35 14.58 4.54
CA PRO A 85 -7.00 13.71 3.42
C PRO A 85 -7.25 14.36 2.06
N GLY A 86 -8.29 15.20 1.95
CA GLY A 86 -8.53 15.98 0.73
C GLY A 86 -7.40 16.96 0.40
N GLU A 87 -6.76 17.55 1.41
CA GLU A 87 -5.60 18.44 1.22
C GLU A 87 -4.36 17.65 0.78
N ALA A 88 -4.11 16.49 1.39
CA ALA A 88 -3.05 15.58 0.97
C ALA A 88 -3.19 15.18 -0.51
N LYS A 89 -4.42 14.86 -0.94
CA LYS A 89 -4.75 14.53 -2.33
C LYS A 89 -4.47 15.70 -3.29
N GLU A 90 -4.87 16.91 -2.92
CA GLU A 90 -4.61 18.11 -3.73
C GLU A 90 -3.11 18.43 -3.85
N LEU A 91 -2.34 18.20 -2.78
CA LEU A 91 -0.89 18.34 -2.80
C LEU A 91 -0.23 17.24 -3.65
N GLY A 92 -0.69 16.00 -3.56
CA GLY A 92 -0.19 14.88 -4.35
C GLY A 92 -0.48 14.97 -5.86
N ARG A 93 -1.46 15.80 -6.26
CA ARG A 93 -1.69 16.19 -7.67
C ARG A 93 -0.64 17.17 -8.19
N LYS A 94 0.07 17.86 -7.30
CA LYS A 94 1.06 18.91 -7.62
C LYS A 94 2.51 18.44 -7.47
N VAL A 95 2.73 17.13 -7.27
CA VAL A 95 4.07 16.54 -7.18
C VAL A 95 4.85 16.82 -8.46
N ILE A 96 6.04 17.39 -8.28
CA ILE A 96 6.95 17.73 -9.37
C ILE A 96 7.63 16.45 -9.88
N GLY A 97 7.89 16.38 -11.19
CA GLY A 97 8.56 15.22 -11.79
C GLY A 97 7.66 14.00 -11.97
N TYR A 98 6.33 14.17 -11.83
CA TYR A 98 5.37 13.09 -12.03
C TYR A 98 5.49 12.46 -13.42
N ASP A 99 5.62 11.14 -13.43
CA ASP A 99 5.55 10.30 -14.62
C ASP A 99 4.46 9.24 -14.42
N ASP A 100 3.53 9.15 -15.37
CA ASP A 100 2.37 8.28 -15.26
C ASP A 100 2.75 6.79 -15.35
N GLN A 101 3.76 6.46 -16.14
CA GLN A 101 4.22 5.09 -16.29
C GLN A 101 4.86 4.60 -14.98
N ILE A 102 5.81 5.38 -14.44
CA ILE A 102 6.44 5.07 -13.15
C ILE A 102 5.40 4.99 -12.04
N TRP A 103 4.43 5.90 -12.02
CA TRP A 103 3.36 5.85 -11.04
C TRP A 103 2.49 4.59 -11.18
N ASN A 104 2.08 4.23 -12.39
CA ASN A 104 1.27 3.03 -12.63
C ASN A 104 2.00 1.75 -12.24
N GLU A 105 3.33 1.71 -12.40
CA GLU A 105 4.17 0.58 -11.97
C GLU A 105 4.27 0.43 -10.45
N GLN A 106 4.12 1.53 -9.67
CA GLN A 106 4.41 1.54 -8.22
C GLN A 106 3.19 1.77 -7.33
N LYS A 107 2.12 2.40 -7.84
CA LYS A 107 0.99 2.86 -7.03
C LYS A 107 0.31 1.76 -6.22
N PHE A 108 0.17 0.56 -6.81
CA PHE A 108 -0.50 -0.56 -6.16
C PHE A 108 0.27 -1.02 -4.92
N GLU A 109 1.57 -1.28 -5.06
CA GLU A 109 2.44 -1.66 -3.95
C GLU A 109 2.50 -0.58 -2.87
N ILE A 110 2.56 0.70 -3.26
CA ILE A 110 2.52 1.83 -2.32
C ILE A 110 1.24 1.81 -1.48
N VAL A 111 0.08 1.68 -2.11
CA VAL A 111 -1.22 1.66 -1.39
C VAL A 111 -1.36 0.39 -0.55
N LYS A 112 -0.93 -0.76 -1.06
CA LYS A 112 -0.91 -2.01 -0.29
C LYS A 112 -0.09 -1.86 0.99
N ASN A 113 1.16 -1.38 0.88
CA ASN A 113 2.05 -1.22 2.03
C ASN A 113 1.49 -0.25 3.08
N GLY A 114 0.88 0.86 2.63
CA GLY A 114 0.21 1.80 3.53
C GLY A 114 -0.94 1.16 4.29
N ASN A 115 -1.75 0.34 3.62
CA ASN A 115 -2.82 -0.40 4.26
C ASN A 115 -2.27 -1.49 5.20
N ILE A 116 -1.19 -2.20 4.85
CA ILE A 116 -0.53 -3.15 5.76
C ILE A 116 -0.15 -2.44 7.06
N HIS A 117 0.54 -1.31 6.99
CA HIS A 117 0.94 -0.54 8.19
C HIS A 117 -0.27 -0.04 9.00
N LYS A 118 -1.30 0.48 8.32
CA LYS A 118 -2.57 0.88 8.94
C LYS A 118 -3.21 -0.27 9.70
N PHE A 119 -3.49 -1.40 9.05
CA PHE A 119 -4.18 -2.50 9.72
C PHE A 119 -3.29 -3.17 10.78
N ASN A 120 -1.97 -3.23 10.56
CA ASN A 120 -1.03 -3.77 11.54
C ASN A 120 -1.07 -3.01 12.88
N GLN A 121 -1.16 -1.67 12.84
CA GLN A 121 -1.17 -0.82 14.04
C GLN A 121 -2.56 -0.62 14.66
N HIS A 122 -3.62 -1.16 14.02
CA HIS A 122 -5.00 -1.06 14.48
C HIS A 122 -5.66 -2.44 14.57
N PRO A 123 -5.45 -3.20 15.66
CA PRO A 123 -5.90 -4.59 15.78
C PRO A 123 -7.40 -4.81 15.52
N GLY A 124 -8.28 -3.92 16.01
CA GLY A 124 -9.72 -4.02 15.76
C GLY A 124 -10.09 -3.84 14.27
N LEU A 125 -9.34 -3.01 13.54
CA LEU A 125 -9.50 -2.85 12.09
C LEU A 125 -9.00 -4.09 11.35
N ALA A 126 -7.86 -4.65 11.77
CA ALA A 126 -7.30 -5.88 11.19
C ALA A 126 -8.27 -7.05 11.37
N GLU A 127 -8.84 -7.20 12.57
CA GLU A 127 -9.83 -8.24 12.84
C GLU A 127 -11.06 -8.10 11.92
N TYR A 128 -11.55 -6.88 11.71
CA TYR A 128 -12.65 -6.63 10.78
C TYR A 128 -12.31 -6.98 9.33
N LEU A 129 -11.10 -6.63 8.87
CA LEU A 129 -10.60 -7.03 7.55
C LEU A 129 -10.51 -8.55 7.41
N LEU A 130 -9.98 -9.25 8.41
CA LEU A 130 -9.87 -10.71 8.41
C LEU A 130 -11.25 -11.40 8.36
N LYS A 131 -12.24 -10.86 9.09
CA LYS A 131 -13.65 -11.30 9.11
C LYS A 131 -14.39 -11.15 7.79
N THR A 132 -13.82 -10.44 6.80
CA THR A 132 -14.36 -10.43 5.44
C THR A 132 -14.18 -11.75 4.70
N GLU A 133 -13.39 -12.67 5.24
CA GLU A 133 -13.20 -14.03 4.73
C GLU A 133 -12.78 -14.06 3.26
N ASN A 134 -13.57 -14.68 2.38
CA ASN A 134 -13.29 -14.82 0.96
C ASN A 134 -14.10 -13.83 0.11
N ARG A 135 -14.74 -12.83 0.74
CA ARG A 135 -15.49 -11.83 -0.01
C ARG A 135 -14.53 -10.96 -0.82
N ILE A 136 -14.95 -10.63 -2.03
CA ILE A 136 -14.30 -9.64 -2.88
C ILE A 136 -14.62 -8.26 -2.31
N LEU A 137 -13.60 -7.52 -1.92
CA LEU A 137 -13.76 -6.16 -1.44
C LEU A 137 -13.89 -5.24 -2.65
N VAL A 138 -14.91 -4.39 -2.66
CA VAL A 138 -15.21 -3.56 -3.83
C VAL A 138 -15.42 -2.12 -3.41
N GLU A 139 -14.56 -1.22 -3.89
CA GLU A 139 -14.74 0.21 -3.71
C GLU A 139 -15.79 0.74 -4.72
N ALA A 140 -17.02 0.85 -4.24
CA ALA A 140 -18.19 1.30 -4.99
C ALA A 140 -18.27 2.83 -5.09
N SER A 141 -17.18 3.43 -5.57
CA SER A 141 -17.10 4.86 -5.85
C SER A 141 -17.61 5.14 -7.28
N PRO A 142 -18.66 5.97 -7.46
CA PRO A 142 -19.17 6.31 -8.78
C PRO A 142 -18.25 7.25 -9.58
N VAL A 143 -17.26 7.86 -8.92
CA VAL A 143 -16.38 8.89 -9.49
C VAL A 143 -14.92 8.46 -9.58
N ASP A 144 -14.59 7.23 -9.17
CA ASP A 144 -13.24 6.68 -9.22
C ASP A 144 -13.23 5.41 -10.05
N THR A 145 -12.52 5.45 -11.19
CA THR A 145 -12.35 4.31 -12.11
C THR A 145 -10.98 3.65 -12.00
N ILE A 146 -10.12 4.09 -11.08
CA ILE A 146 -8.81 3.48 -10.83
C ILE A 146 -8.89 2.65 -9.56
N TRP A 147 -9.20 3.29 -8.43
CA TRP A 147 -9.27 2.60 -7.14
C TRP A 147 -10.63 1.96 -6.90
N GLY A 148 -11.68 2.51 -7.51
CA GLY A 148 -13.04 1.99 -7.47
C GLY A 148 -13.53 1.40 -8.79
N ILE A 149 -14.81 1.00 -8.80
CA ILE A 149 -15.48 0.37 -9.95
C ILE A 149 -16.25 1.35 -10.85
N GLY A 150 -16.35 2.62 -10.48
CA GLY A 150 -17.12 3.62 -11.23
C GLY A 150 -18.63 3.43 -11.15
N LEU A 151 -19.16 2.75 -10.13
CA LEU A 151 -20.59 2.58 -9.82
C LEU A 151 -20.82 2.85 -8.33
N SER A 152 -22.03 3.30 -7.96
CA SER A 152 -22.41 3.53 -6.56
C SER A 152 -22.92 2.24 -5.90
N GLN A 153 -23.00 2.23 -4.56
CA GLN A 153 -23.44 1.05 -3.79
C GLN A 153 -24.89 0.62 -4.03
N ASP A 154 -25.72 1.52 -4.57
CA ASP A 154 -27.14 1.36 -4.86
C ASP A 154 -27.43 1.13 -6.34
N ASP A 155 -26.39 1.04 -7.18
CA ASP A 155 -26.53 0.74 -8.60
C ASP A 155 -27.08 -0.69 -8.80
N PHE A 156 -28.04 -0.84 -9.72
CA PHE A 156 -28.67 -2.13 -10.01
C PHE A 156 -27.67 -3.14 -10.59
N ASP A 157 -26.68 -2.66 -11.36
CA ASP A 157 -25.71 -3.49 -12.05
C ASP A 157 -24.42 -3.69 -11.24
N ILE A 158 -24.40 -3.34 -9.95
CA ILE A 158 -23.18 -3.37 -9.12
C ILE A 158 -22.57 -4.78 -8.98
N GLU A 159 -23.38 -5.83 -9.03
CA GLU A 159 -22.90 -7.22 -8.98
C GLU A 159 -22.51 -7.76 -10.37
N ASN A 160 -22.83 -7.03 -11.44
CA ASN A 160 -22.42 -7.37 -12.80
C ASN A 160 -21.04 -6.78 -13.10
N ILE A 161 -20.00 -7.61 -13.00
CA ILE A 161 -18.61 -7.18 -13.21
C ILE A 161 -18.36 -6.61 -14.61
N TYR A 162 -19.17 -6.96 -15.62
CA TYR A 162 -19.05 -6.41 -16.97
C TYR A 162 -19.58 -4.98 -17.09
N CYS A 163 -20.37 -4.51 -16.13
CA CYS A 163 -20.84 -3.13 -16.04
C CYS A 163 -19.83 -2.22 -15.29
N TRP A 164 -18.81 -2.80 -14.66
CA TRP A 164 -17.80 -2.02 -13.96
C TRP A 164 -16.93 -1.25 -14.95
N ARG A 165 -16.77 0.05 -14.68
CA ARG A 165 -15.97 0.96 -15.53
C ARG A 165 -14.61 1.25 -14.94
N GLY A 166 -14.32 0.69 -13.76
CA GLY A 166 -13.11 0.91 -13.01
C GLY A 166 -12.37 -0.36 -12.62
N GLN A 167 -11.14 -0.19 -12.15
CA GLN A 167 -10.20 -1.30 -11.92
C GLN A 167 -10.29 -1.89 -10.52
N ASN A 168 -11.03 -1.28 -9.58
CA ASN A 168 -11.16 -1.74 -8.20
C ASN A 168 -9.82 -1.99 -7.47
N LEU A 169 -8.77 -1.23 -7.80
CA LEU A 169 -7.43 -1.50 -7.27
C LEU A 169 -7.38 -1.44 -5.73
N LEU A 170 -8.23 -0.64 -5.08
CA LEU A 170 -8.22 -0.57 -3.61
C LEU A 170 -8.79 -1.84 -3.00
N GLY A 171 -9.88 -2.35 -3.57
CA GLY A 171 -10.48 -3.60 -3.14
C GLY A 171 -9.48 -4.76 -3.20
N PHE A 172 -8.77 -4.87 -4.32
CA PHE A 172 -7.72 -5.87 -4.51
C PHE A 172 -6.52 -5.68 -3.58
N ALA A 173 -6.04 -4.43 -3.39
CA ALA A 173 -4.96 -4.16 -2.45
C ALA A 173 -5.33 -4.54 -1.01
N LEU A 174 -6.57 -4.29 -0.58
CA LEU A 174 -7.06 -4.69 0.74
C LEU A 174 -7.16 -6.22 0.90
N MET A 175 -7.46 -6.94 -0.19
CA MET A 175 -7.44 -8.40 -0.19
C MET A 175 -6.01 -8.93 -0.04
N GLU A 176 -5.02 -8.35 -0.72
CA GLU A 176 -3.61 -8.71 -0.50
C GLU A 176 -3.14 -8.36 0.93
N VAL A 177 -3.62 -7.25 1.51
CA VAL A 177 -3.35 -6.91 2.92
C VAL A 177 -3.94 -7.96 3.86
N ARG A 178 -5.16 -8.43 3.58
CA ARG A 178 -5.82 -9.48 4.34
C ARG A 178 -5.02 -10.78 4.30
N ASP A 179 -4.53 -11.16 3.13
CA ASP A 179 -3.74 -12.39 2.96
C ASP A 179 -2.37 -12.27 3.64
N PHE A 180 -1.73 -11.11 3.52
CA PHE A 180 -0.51 -10.80 4.26
C PHE A 180 -0.71 -10.99 5.78
N LEU A 181 -1.77 -10.42 6.34
CA LEU A 181 -2.06 -10.53 7.78
C LEU A 181 -2.43 -11.95 8.20
N ARG A 182 -3.07 -12.75 7.33
CA ARG A 182 -3.31 -14.17 7.60
C ARG A 182 -2.01 -14.98 7.65
N GLN A 183 -1.09 -14.71 6.73
CA GLN A 183 0.14 -15.47 6.60
C GLN A 183 1.18 -15.08 7.64
N PHE A 184 1.36 -13.78 7.89
CA PHE A 184 2.45 -13.25 8.71
C PHE A 184 2.02 -12.70 10.07
N GLY A 185 0.70 -12.57 10.28
CA GLY A 185 0.14 -11.95 11.48
C GLY A 185 0.45 -10.46 11.57
N GLN A 186 0.09 -9.87 12.71
CA GLN A 186 0.60 -8.57 13.09
C GLN A 186 2.10 -8.67 13.43
N PHE A 187 2.82 -7.57 13.24
CA PHE A 187 4.25 -7.51 13.42
C PHE A 187 4.70 -6.20 14.08
N HIS A 188 5.88 -6.27 14.68
CA HIS A 188 6.66 -5.10 15.05
C HIS A 188 7.88 -5.03 14.14
N THR A 189 8.41 -3.82 13.96
CA THR A 189 9.66 -3.60 13.21
C THR A 189 10.79 -4.38 13.87
N LEU A 190 11.70 -4.93 13.06
CA LEU A 190 12.85 -5.67 13.57
C LEU A 190 13.76 -4.75 14.39
N GLN A 191 14.08 -5.16 15.62
CA GLN A 191 14.97 -4.39 16.49
C GLN A 191 16.43 -4.55 16.02
N ASN A 192 17.20 -3.46 16.07
CA ASN A 192 18.61 -3.44 15.68
C ASN A 192 18.87 -3.99 14.27
N ALA A 193 17.90 -3.82 13.37
CA ALA A 193 18.02 -4.29 12.00
C ALA A 193 19.18 -3.57 11.29
N LYS A 194 19.97 -4.31 10.51
CA LYS A 194 21.03 -3.68 9.70
C LYS A 194 20.37 -2.73 8.71
N GLN A 195 20.91 -1.54 8.52
CA GLN A 195 20.33 -0.55 7.61
C GLN A 195 20.46 -1.00 6.15
N PRO A 196 19.46 -0.74 5.29
CA PRO A 196 19.62 -0.99 3.87
C PRO A 196 20.65 -0.03 3.27
N PRO A 197 21.26 -0.35 2.11
CA PRO A 197 22.32 0.46 1.51
C PRO A 197 21.96 1.93 1.32
N TRP A 198 20.75 2.24 0.84
CA TRP A 198 20.28 3.62 0.62
C TRP A 198 20.05 4.42 1.91
N SER A 199 19.80 3.74 3.03
CA SER A 199 19.69 4.40 4.34
C SER A 199 21.07 4.61 4.96
N LYS A 200 21.97 3.64 4.81
CA LYS A 200 23.32 3.70 5.36
C LYS A 200 24.21 4.71 4.62
N PHE A 201 24.08 4.76 3.29
CA PHE A 201 24.88 5.59 2.40
C PHE A 201 23.95 6.41 1.48
N PRO A 202 23.25 7.43 2.01
CA PRO A 202 22.21 8.16 1.26
C PRO A 202 22.75 8.97 0.09
N ASP A 203 24.04 9.34 0.12
CA ASP A 203 24.69 10.11 -0.95
C ASP A 203 25.25 9.21 -2.08
N LYS A 204 25.01 7.90 -2.02
CA LYS A 204 25.53 6.92 -2.97
C LYS A 204 24.41 6.38 -3.85
N ASP A 205 24.51 6.69 -5.14
CA ASP A 205 23.67 6.11 -6.17
C ASP A 205 23.90 4.58 -6.26
N ASN A 206 22.89 3.83 -6.67
CA ASN A 206 22.98 2.37 -6.74
C ASN A 206 23.98 1.87 -7.82
N MET A 207 24.34 2.71 -8.79
CA MET A 207 25.32 2.39 -9.83
C MET A 207 26.74 2.92 -9.52
N ASP A 208 26.95 3.57 -8.38
CA ASP A 208 28.26 4.11 -7.96
C ASP A 208 29.31 2.99 -7.85
N MET A 209 30.54 3.25 -8.32
CA MET A 209 31.68 2.34 -8.18
C MET A 209 32.01 2.01 -6.73
N PHE A 210 31.59 2.86 -5.79
CA PHE A 210 31.65 2.61 -4.35
C PHE A 210 31.14 1.21 -3.95
N TRP A 211 30.10 0.70 -4.62
CA TRP A 211 29.53 -0.62 -4.34
C TRP A 211 30.33 -1.80 -4.89
N ARG A 212 31.34 -1.53 -5.73
CA ARG A 212 32.11 -2.56 -6.43
C ARG A 212 33.49 -2.81 -5.83
N MET A 213 33.91 -2.01 -4.84
CA MET A 213 35.19 -2.20 -4.16
C MET A 213 35.25 -1.55 -2.78
N GLY A 214 36.00 -2.18 -1.87
CA GLY A 214 36.28 -1.66 -0.55
C GLY A 214 35.04 -1.61 0.35
N VAL A 215 34.87 -0.51 1.08
CA VAL A 215 33.84 -0.38 2.14
C VAL A 215 32.41 -0.65 1.64
N GLY A 216 32.06 -0.22 0.42
CA GLY A 216 30.71 -0.42 -0.12
C GLY A 216 30.44 -1.87 -0.49
N GLU A 217 31.42 -2.54 -1.11
CA GLU A 217 31.34 -3.98 -1.43
C GLU A 217 31.24 -4.82 -0.15
N GLU A 218 32.12 -4.56 0.83
CA GLU A 218 32.10 -5.21 2.14
C GLU A 218 30.72 -5.06 2.81
N TYR A 219 30.14 -3.86 2.78
CA TYR A 219 28.81 -3.62 3.35
C TYR A 219 27.71 -4.42 2.65
N LEU A 220 27.74 -4.55 1.32
CA LEU A 220 26.77 -5.34 0.57
C LEU A 220 26.89 -6.84 0.89
N ILE A 221 28.11 -7.36 1.04
CA ILE A 221 28.34 -8.75 1.45
C ILE A 221 27.78 -9.01 2.84
N GLU A 222 28.09 -8.14 3.81
CA GLU A 222 27.55 -8.25 5.17
C GLU A 222 26.02 -8.10 5.19
N PHE A 223 25.48 -7.20 4.36
CA PHE A 223 24.05 -7.01 4.24
C PHE A 223 23.36 -8.26 3.69
N GLY A 224 23.90 -8.83 2.61
CA GLY A 224 23.39 -10.07 2.02
C GLY A 224 23.38 -11.20 3.06
N GLY A 225 24.50 -11.41 3.75
CA GLY A 225 24.58 -12.43 4.81
C GLY A 225 23.59 -12.21 5.96
N TYR A 226 23.36 -10.96 6.36
CA TYR A 226 22.32 -10.62 7.34
C TYR A 226 20.91 -10.91 6.81
N TYR A 227 20.60 -10.48 5.60
CA TYR A 227 19.28 -10.58 5.00
C TYR A 227 18.90 -12.03 4.68
N ASP A 228 19.85 -12.84 4.21
CA ASP A 228 19.67 -14.27 3.93
C ASP A 228 19.48 -15.10 5.21
N TYR A 229 19.97 -14.60 6.35
CA TYR A 229 19.75 -15.23 7.65
C TYR A 229 18.33 -15.00 8.20
N LEU A 230 17.65 -13.94 7.76
CA LEU A 230 16.28 -13.66 8.18
C LEU A 230 15.32 -14.74 7.66
N SER A 231 14.37 -15.16 8.50
CA SER A 231 13.25 -15.98 8.03
C SER A 231 12.40 -15.23 6.99
N GLU A 232 11.63 -15.95 6.18
CA GLU A 232 10.73 -15.33 5.18
C GLU A 232 9.84 -14.24 5.78
N ARG A 233 9.31 -14.50 7.00
CA ARG A 233 8.50 -13.52 7.74
C ARG A 233 9.31 -12.28 8.10
N GLU A 234 10.52 -12.44 8.59
CA GLU A 234 11.38 -11.32 8.97
C GLU A 234 11.83 -10.51 7.75
N GLN A 235 12.14 -11.17 6.63
CA GLN A 235 12.44 -10.50 5.36
C GLN A 235 11.26 -9.62 4.90
N ARG A 236 10.02 -10.12 4.99
CA ARG A 236 8.84 -9.33 4.66
C ARG A 236 8.63 -8.13 5.58
N ILE A 237 8.79 -8.33 6.89
CA ILE A 237 8.74 -7.23 7.87
C ILE A 237 9.84 -6.21 7.56
N TYR A 238 11.04 -6.68 7.22
CA TYR A 238 12.18 -5.84 6.88
C TYR A 238 11.89 -4.97 5.65
N GLN A 239 11.40 -5.56 4.56
CA GLN A 239 11.01 -4.85 3.34
C GLN A 239 9.91 -3.80 3.57
N LEU A 240 8.93 -4.10 4.44
CA LEU A 240 7.86 -3.15 4.79
C LEU A 240 8.34 -1.99 5.63
N SER A 241 9.33 -2.24 6.49
CA SER A 241 9.92 -1.21 7.37
C SER A 241 10.97 -0.38 6.64
N HIS A 242 11.59 -0.95 5.59
CA HIS A 242 12.62 -0.33 4.78
C HIS A 242 12.26 -0.45 3.28
N PRO A 243 11.25 0.30 2.81
CA PRO A 243 10.86 0.24 1.41
C PRO A 243 12.03 0.68 0.52
N GLN A 244 12.30 -0.11 -0.53
CA GLN A 244 13.35 0.22 -1.49
C GLN A 244 12.96 1.46 -2.31
N PRO A 245 13.84 2.46 -2.47
CA PRO A 245 13.66 3.54 -3.42
C PRO A 245 13.58 3.00 -4.85
N TYR A 246 12.96 3.75 -5.76
CA TYR A 246 12.81 3.33 -7.16
C TYR A 246 14.15 3.07 -7.86
N THR A 247 15.18 3.86 -7.56
CA THR A 247 16.55 3.66 -8.08
C THR A 247 17.14 2.31 -7.67
N TRP A 248 16.76 1.81 -6.49
CA TRP A 248 17.17 0.51 -5.93
C TRP A 248 16.20 -0.63 -6.27
N ARG A 249 15.42 -0.51 -7.35
CA ARG A 249 14.46 -1.55 -7.76
C ARG A 249 15.13 -2.92 -7.90
N ASN A 250 14.44 -3.94 -7.43
CA ASN A 250 14.88 -5.35 -7.42
C ASN A 250 16.05 -5.66 -6.48
N PHE A 251 16.42 -4.78 -5.56
CA PHE A 251 17.52 -5.04 -4.64
C PHE A 251 17.27 -6.26 -3.72
N TYR A 252 16.02 -6.45 -3.28
CA TYR A 252 15.63 -7.62 -2.45
C TYR A 252 15.29 -8.89 -3.25
N LYS A 253 15.45 -8.89 -4.57
CA LYS A 253 15.06 -10.01 -5.43
C LYS A 253 16.24 -10.91 -5.78
#